data_AF-A0A2N9L4V2-F1
#
_entry.id   AF-A0A2N9L4V2-F1
#
_cell.length_a   1.000
_cell.length_b   1.000
_cell.length_c   1.000
_cell.angle_alpha   90.00
_cell.angle_beta   90.00
_cell.angle_gamma   90.00
#
_symmetry.space_group_name_H-M   'P 1'
#
loop_
_entity.id
_entity.type
_entity.pdbx_description
1 polymer ?
#
loop_
_entity_poly.entity_id
_entity_poly.type
_entity_poly.pdbx_seq_one_letter_code
_entity_poly.pdbx_strand_id
1 'polypeptide(L)'
;MDMLLMGLCMTFVGVAVTAMAFVAATRPRWSTPAVQPELPAAKVAPARFFSDHVAASIPLQPLVPIEVLLQQIENHVRLEQAAAESFVAFPTQALLHSKTTSPFVN
;
A
#
# COMPACT_ATOMS: atom_id res chain seq x y z
N MET A 1 32.78 -12.70 26.71
CA MET A 1 32.70 -12.76 25.23
C MET A 1 31.33 -13.30 24.76
N ASP A 2 30.50 -13.76 25.69
CA ASP A 2 29.23 -14.46 25.43
C ASP A 2 28.09 -13.54 24.98
N MET A 3 28.07 -12.28 25.44
CA MET A 3 27.02 -11.33 25.05
C MET A 3 27.10 -10.92 23.57
N LEU A 4 28.32 -10.81 23.04
CA LEU A 4 28.56 -10.53 21.62
C LEU A 4 28.25 -11.75 20.75
N LEU A 5 28.62 -12.95 21.22
CA LEU A 5 28.30 -14.20 20.54
C LEU A 5 26.79 -14.45 20.48
N MET A 6 26.07 -14.20 21.57
CA MET A 6 24.60 -14.29 21.62
C MET A 6 23.96 -13.28 20.65
N GLY A 7 24.44 -12.04 20.62
CA GLY A 7 23.96 -11.02 19.69
C GLY A 7 24.17 -11.43 18.23
N LEU A 8 25.35 -11.94 17.89
CA LEU A 8 25.67 -12.44 16.55
C LEU A 8 24.81 -13.67 16.18
N CYS A 9 24.59 -14.59 17.10
CA CYS A 9 23.67 -15.72 16.87
C CYS A 9 22.25 -15.23 16.56
N MET A 10 21.74 -14.24 17.30
CA MET A 10 20.38 -13.71 17.09
C MET A 10 20.22 -13.00 15.75
N THR A 11 21.26 -12.30 15.26
CA THR A 11 21.20 -11.67 13.93
C THR A 11 21.19 -12.71 12.82
N PHE A 12 22.03 -13.75 12.89
CA PHE A 12 22.01 -14.84 11.90
C PHE A 12 20.66 -15.58 11.88
N VAL A 13 20.09 -15.85 13.06
CA VAL A 13 18.76 -16.47 13.16
C VAL A 13 17.70 -15.55 12.56
N GLY A 14 17.73 -14.25 12.86
CA GLY A 14 16.79 -13.28 12.30
C GLY A 14 16.86 -13.22 10.76
N VAL A 15 18.06 -13.15 10.19
CA VAL A 15 18.27 -13.14 8.73
C VAL A 15 17.80 -14.46 8.09
N ALA A 16 18.04 -15.60 8.72
CA ALA A 16 17.58 -16.89 8.21
C ALA A 16 16.03 -16.97 8.18
N VAL A 17 15.36 -16.47 9.22
CA VAL A 17 13.89 -16.45 9.30
C VAL A 17 13.29 -15.54 8.23
N THR A 18 13.84 -14.34 8.04
CA THR A 18 13.34 -13.41 7.00
C THR A 18 13.58 -13.94 5.59
N ALA A 19 14.74 -14.56 5.34
CA ALA A 19 15.02 -15.21 4.07
C ALA A 19 14.05 -16.38 3.79
N MET A 20 13.76 -17.23 4.78
CA MET A 20 12.81 -18.33 4.61
C MET A 20 11.38 -17.82 4.36
N ALA A 21 10.94 -16.78 5.06
CA ALA A 21 9.63 -16.16 4.82
C ALA A 21 9.52 -15.57 3.40
N PHE A 22 10.58 -14.90 2.94
CA PHE A 22 10.63 -14.37 1.58
C PHE A 22 10.60 -15.48 0.52
N VAL A 23 11.35 -16.57 0.70
CA VAL A 23 11.30 -17.73 -0.19
C VAL A 23 9.92 -18.40 -0.17
N ALA A 24 9.28 -18.51 1.00
CA ALA A 24 7.93 -19.07 1.09
C ALA A 24 6.91 -18.20 0.33
N ALA A 25 7.01 -16.88 0.44
CA ALA A 25 6.13 -15.94 -0.25
C ALA A 25 6.39 -15.87 -1.77
N THR A 26 7.63 -16.08 -2.20
CA THR A 26 8.03 -15.96 -3.60
C THR A 26 8.08 -17.30 -4.34
N ARG A 27 7.79 -18.43 -3.66
CA ARG A 27 7.80 -19.75 -4.29
C ARG A 27 6.82 -19.76 -5.48
N PRO A 28 7.31 -19.89 -6.73
CA PRO A 28 6.44 -20.09 -7.86
C PRO A 28 5.72 -21.42 -7.65
N ARG A 29 4.38 -21.37 -7.69
CA ARG A 29 3.51 -22.54 -7.58
C ARG A 29 3.85 -23.45 -8.77
N TRP A 30 4.72 -24.44 -8.58
CA TRP A 30 4.92 -25.49 -9.56
C TRP A 30 3.57 -26.19 -9.77
N SER A 31 3.01 -26.04 -10.96
CA SER A 31 1.77 -26.68 -11.38
C SER A 31 1.92 -28.19 -11.27
N THR A 32 1.45 -28.76 -10.17
CA THR A 32 1.15 -30.18 -10.09
C THR A 32 -0.03 -30.42 -11.03
N PRO A 33 0.05 -31.36 -12.00
CA PRO A 33 -1.09 -31.67 -12.84
C PRO A 33 -2.16 -32.31 -11.95
N ALA A 34 -3.18 -31.54 -11.60
CA ALA A 34 -4.35 -32.07 -10.92
C ALA A 34 -5.06 -33.03 -11.88
N VAL A 35 -5.11 -34.31 -11.49
CA VAL A 35 -6.02 -35.30 -12.06
C VAL A 35 -7.44 -34.75 -11.91
N GLN A 36 -8.06 -34.37 -13.03
CA GLN A 36 -9.44 -33.89 -13.06
C GLN A 36 -10.40 -35.08 -12.98
N PRO A 37 -11.39 -35.08 -12.08
CA PRO A 37 -12.62 -35.84 -12.27
C PRO A 37 -13.41 -35.19 -13.41
N GLU A 38 -13.76 -35.98 -14.42
CA GLU A 38 -14.58 -35.56 -15.55
C GLU A 38 -15.94 -35.01 -15.05
N LEU A 39 -16.13 -33.70 -15.19
CA LEU A 39 -17.40 -33.02 -14.98
C LEU A 39 -17.74 -32.24 -16.26
N PRO A 40 -18.99 -32.35 -16.75
CA PRO A 40 -19.34 -32.01 -18.12
C PRO A 40 -19.26 -30.50 -18.36
N ALA A 41 -18.56 -30.14 -19.44
CA ALA A 41 -18.56 -28.89 -20.20
C ALA A 41 -19.34 -27.71 -19.56
N ALA A 42 -18.83 -27.18 -18.44
CA ALA A 42 -19.23 -25.88 -17.97
C ALA A 42 -18.55 -24.83 -18.87
N LYS A 43 -19.38 -23.99 -19.51
CA LYS A 43 -18.99 -22.80 -20.27
C LYS A 43 -17.77 -22.15 -19.63
N VAL A 44 -16.72 -21.94 -20.42
CA VAL A 44 -15.52 -21.20 -20.02
C VAL A 44 -15.96 -19.81 -19.57
N ALA A 45 -16.15 -19.65 -18.27
CA ALA A 45 -16.24 -18.35 -17.64
C ALA A 45 -14.84 -17.75 -17.77
N PRO A 46 -14.66 -16.59 -18.44
CA PRO A 46 -13.37 -15.95 -18.42
C PRO A 46 -13.09 -15.60 -16.95
N ALA A 47 -11.97 -16.08 -16.43
CA ALA A 47 -11.43 -15.64 -15.16
C ALA A 47 -11.05 -14.16 -15.30
N ARG A 48 -12.05 -13.28 -15.14
CA ARG A 48 -11.87 -11.83 -15.16
C ARG A 48 -11.29 -11.40 -13.81
N PHE A 49 -10.04 -11.77 -13.58
CA PHE A 49 -9.23 -11.18 -12.49
C PHE A 49 -8.56 -9.89 -12.97
N PHE A 50 -8.34 -9.77 -14.27
CA PHE A 50 -8.07 -8.50 -14.93
C PHE A 50 -9.30 -8.21 -15.78
N SER A 51 -9.99 -7.11 -15.47
CA SER A 51 -11.06 -6.60 -16.32
C SER A 51 -10.51 -6.53 -17.74
N ASP A 52 -11.18 -7.17 -18.70
CA ASP A 52 -11.08 -6.77 -20.10
C ASP A 52 -11.11 -5.25 -20.08
N HIS A 53 -10.14 -4.59 -20.74
CA HIS A 53 -10.14 -3.14 -20.87
C HIS A 53 -11.47 -2.73 -21.50
N VAL A 54 -12.47 -2.50 -20.65
CA VAL A 54 -13.53 -1.56 -20.92
C VAL A 54 -12.71 -0.34 -21.22
N ALA A 55 -12.69 0.06 -22.49
CA ALA A 55 -12.41 1.41 -22.86
C ALA A 55 -13.51 2.22 -22.16
N ALA A 56 -13.35 2.42 -20.85
CA ALA A 56 -13.97 3.50 -20.16
C ALA A 56 -13.50 4.67 -20.99
N SER A 57 -14.44 5.37 -21.61
CA SER A 57 -14.21 6.73 -22.03
C SER A 57 -13.77 7.44 -20.76
N ILE A 58 -12.46 7.43 -20.48
CA ILE A 58 -11.87 8.27 -19.47
C ILE A 58 -12.26 9.65 -19.99
N PRO A 59 -13.17 10.37 -19.31
CA PRO A 59 -13.42 11.74 -19.72
C PRO A 59 -12.04 12.37 -19.81
N LEU A 60 -11.69 12.99 -20.95
CA LEU A 60 -10.42 13.70 -21.08
C LEU A 60 -10.39 14.69 -19.92
N GLN A 61 -9.72 14.30 -18.83
CA GLN A 61 -9.45 15.22 -17.77
C GLN A 61 -8.59 16.28 -18.42
N PRO A 62 -8.84 17.56 -18.15
CA PRO A 62 -7.95 18.62 -18.62
C PRO A 62 -6.53 18.17 -18.32
N LEU A 63 -5.65 18.25 -19.31
CA LEU A 63 -4.24 17.92 -19.10
C LEU A 63 -3.71 18.95 -18.08
N VAL A 64 -3.72 18.59 -16.81
CA VAL A 64 -3.26 19.46 -15.73
C VAL A 64 -1.74 19.48 -15.81
N PRO A 65 -1.10 20.65 -15.92
CA PRO A 65 0.34 20.75 -15.85
C PRO A 65 0.85 20.09 -14.57
N ILE A 66 1.96 19.35 -14.66
CA ILE A 66 2.51 18.60 -13.53
C ILE A 66 2.83 19.53 -12.35
N GLU A 67 3.20 20.77 -12.63
CA GLU A 67 3.49 21.81 -11.64
C GLU A 67 2.27 22.13 -10.78
N VAL A 68 1.07 22.14 -11.36
CA VAL A 68 -0.18 22.38 -10.63
C VAL A 68 -0.49 21.21 -9.71
N LEU A 69 -0.26 19.97 -10.16
CA LEU A 69 -0.42 18.78 -9.31
C LEU A 69 0.59 18.79 -8.16
N LEU A 70 1.84 19.13 -8.43
CA LEU A 70 2.88 19.23 -7.39
C LEU A 70 2.53 20.32 -6.37
N GLN A 71 2.04 21.47 -6.82
CA GLN A 71 1.59 22.54 -5.91
C GLN A 71 0.38 22.11 -5.06
N GLN A 72 -0.57 21.38 -5.64
CA GLN A 72 -1.70 20.83 -4.88
C GLN A 72 -1.25 19.83 -3.81
N ILE A 73 -0.32 18.95 -4.16
CA ILE A 73 0.26 17.98 -3.23
C ILE A 73 1.01 18.70 -2.10
N GLU A 74 1.86 19.67 -2.43
CA GLU A 74 2.58 20.46 -1.44
C GLU A 74 1.62 21.17 -0.47
N ASN A 75 0.57 21.78 -1.01
CA ASN A 75 -0.45 22.44 -0.20
C ASN A 75 -1.17 21.46 0.74
N HIS A 76 -1.53 20.27 0.22
CA HIS A 76 -2.15 19.22 1.01
C HIS A 76 -1.24 18.73 2.15
N VAL A 77 0.04 18.48 1.87
CA VAL A 77 1.00 18.04 2.90
C VAL A 77 1.16 19.09 4.00
N ARG A 78 1.25 20.38 3.64
CA ARG A 78 1.32 21.46 4.63
C ARG A 78 0.05 21.59 5.47
N LEU A 79 -1.12 21.32 4.90
CA LEU A 79 -2.38 21.28 5.63
C LEU A 79 -2.39 20.17 6.70
N GLU A 80 -1.99 18.96 6.30
CA GLU A 80 -1.92 17.80 7.22
C GLU A 80 -0.89 18.04 8.34
N GLN A 81 0.27 18.62 8.00
CA GLN A 81 1.28 18.98 8.99
C GLN A 81 0.73 19.99 10.01
N ALA A 82 0.10 21.07 9.56
CA ALA A 82 -0.47 22.08 10.46
C ALA A 82 -1.59 21.51 11.35
N ALA A 83 -2.40 20.58 10.81
CA ALA A 83 -3.42 19.88 11.59
C ALA A 83 -2.78 18.99 12.68
N ALA A 84 -1.71 18.26 12.34
CA ALA A 84 -0.98 17.44 13.28
C ALA A 84 -0.31 18.28 14.38
N GLU A 85 0.33 19.39 14.03
CA GLU A 85 0.98 20.31 14.98
C GLU A 85 -0.05 20.90 15.96
N SER A 86 -1.22 21.31 15.47
CA SER A 86 -2.32 21.82 16.30
C SER A 86 -2.82 20.78 17.31
N PHE A 87 -2.98 19.53 16.87
CA PHE A 87 -3.39 18.44 17.76
C PHE A 87 -2.31 18.08 18.79
N VAL A 88 -1.04 18.03 18.38
CA VAL A 88 0.09 17.71 19.28
C VAL A 88 0.22 18.72 20.40
N ALA A 89 -0.01 20.00 20.12
CA ALA A 89 0.06 21.05 21.14
C ALA A 89 -1.01 20.89 22.24
N PHE A 90 -2.23 20.47 21.90
CA PHE A 90 -3.35 20.34 22.85
C PHE A 90 -4.26 19.15 22.50
N PRO A 91 -3.83 17.89 22.73
CA PRO A 91 -4.54 16.71 22.24
C PRO A 91 -5.89 16.56 22.93
N THR A 92 -6.96 16.94 22.23
CA THR A 92 -8.34 16.80 22.70
C THR A 92 -9.21 16.26 21.58
N GLN A 93 -10.23 15.48 21.94
CA GLN A 93 -11.18 14.92 20.98
C GLN A 93 -11.89 16.04 20.17
N ALA A 94 -12.14 17.19 20.81
CA ALA A 94 -12.74 18.34 20.16
C ALA A 94 -11.90 18.87 18.98
N LEU A 95 -10.55 18.79 19.07
CA LEU A 95 -9.67 19.27 18.00
C LEU A 95 -9.68 18.37 16.76
N LEU A 96 -9.92 17.06 16.90
CA LEU A 96 -10.04 16.14 15.76
C LEU A 96 -11.19 16.52 14.81
N HIS A 97 -12.20 17.21 15.34
CA HIS A 97 -13.36 17.67 14.59
C HIS A 97 -13.35 19.17 14.32
N SER A 98 -12.31 19.88 14.75
CA SER A 98 -12.18 21.33 14.59
C SER A 98 -11.59 21.69 13.24
N LYS A 99 -11.92 22.88 12.71
CA LYS A 99 -11.30 23.40 11.49
C LYS A 99 -9.83 23.71 11.77
N THR A 100 -8.93 23.22 10.92
CA THR A 100 -7.49 23.53 11.02
C THR A 100 -7.24 25.04 10.91
N THR A 101 -6.29 25.55 11.70
CA THR A 101 -5.86 26.96 11.71
C THR A 101 -4.84 27.28 10.60
N SER A 102 -4.62 26.34 9.68
CA SER A 102 -3.64 26.48 8.62
C SER A 102 -3.99 27.60 7.64
N PRO A 103 -3.02 28.43 7.21
CA PRO A 103 -3.24 29.49 6.21
C PRO A 103 -3.51 28.94 4.80
N PHE A 104 -3.35 27.62 4.61
CA PHE A 104 -3.59 26.91 3.36
C PHE A 104 -5.05 26.49 3.18
N VAL A 105 -5.91 26.81 4.14
CA VAL A 105 -7.36 26.66 4.07
C VAL A 105 -7.93 27.93 3.47
N ASN A 106 -8.57 27.83 2.29
CA ASN A 106 -9.35 28.94 1.73
C ASN A 106 -10.52 29.33 2.64
#